data_AF-A0AAE0GBY1-F1
#
_entry.id   AF-A0AAE0GBY1-F1
#
_cell.length_a   1.000
_cell.length_b   1.000
_cell.length_c   1.000
_cell.angle_alpha   90.00
_cell.angle_beta   90.00
_cell.angle_gamma   90.00
#
_symmetry.space_group_name_H-M   'P 1'
#
loop_
_entity.id
_entity.type
_entity.pdbx_description
1 polymer ?
#
loop_
_entity_poly.entity_id
_entity_poly.type
_entity_poly.pdbx_seq_one_letter_code
_entity_poly.pdbx_strand_id
1 'polypeptide(L)'
;MDDFSSSGVTGPPDDAVCQLVYSYLVHHCYKETAKALEASAGLSKISNNTESAEDQEAEGTTGNELGDIELRAPIYKHVLDGNVEQAIDLTNRMAEGLLSSRPDVYFELLSLQFAKLIREKNVLGAIKFAQEEFSSCDSMSSSDKETYLEKLQDLMSLIAYEEPAASPAGEFLTEEYRQRVADTLNGALLAFNKRPSQASLERVLQHTTLTTDRLAGSGICPRFNLRDFLNS
;
A
#
# COMPACT_ATOMS: atom_id res chain seq x y z
N MET A 1 24.07 -32.91 37.16
CA MET A 1 24.98 -32.55 36.04
C MET A 1 24.18 -33.03 34.85
N ASP A 2 23.29 -32.17 34.38
CA ASP A 2 22.30 -32.50 33.36
C ASP A 2 22.47 -31.45 32.28
N ASP A 3 23.08 -31.91 31.18
CA ASP A 3 23.34 -31.17 29.96
C ASP A 3 22.02 -30.71 29.33
N PHE A 4 21.71 -29.42 29.47
CA PHE A 4 20.79 -28.75 28.55
C PHE A 4 21.52 -28.61 27.21
N SER A 5 21.44 -29.68 26.41
CA SER A 5 21.75 -29.62 24.99
C SER A 5 20.92 -28.52 24.36
N SER A 6 21.61 -27.46 23.90
CA SER A 6 21.10 -26.39 23.07
C SER A 6 20.28 -26.98 21.91
N SER A 7 18.95 -26.98 22.05
CA SER A 7 18.04 -27.24 20.94
C SER A 7 18.23 -26.11 19.94
N GLY A 8 19.00 -26.38 18.89
CA GLY A 8 19.19 -25.47 17.78
C GLY A 8 17.84 -25.10 17.20
N VAL A 9 17.41 -23.87 17.47
CA VAL A 9 16.32 -23.22 16.76
C VAL A 9 16.85 -22.99 15.35
N THR A 10 16.71 -23.97 14.47
CA THR A 10 16.87 -23.74 13.04
C THR A 10 15.73 -22.80 12.68
N GLY A 11 16.05 -21.55 12.35
CA GLY A 11 15.09 -20.57 11.87
C GLY A 11 14.32 -21.11 10.65
N PRO A 12 13.24 -20.41 10.23
CA PRO A 12 12.62 -20.73 8.95
C PRO A 12 13.70 -20.80 7.87
N PRO A 13 13.59 -21.72 6.89
CA PRO A 13 14.58 -21.80 5.83
C PRO A 13 14.72 -20.41 5.20
N ASP A 14 15.96 -19.95 5.00
CA ASP A 14 16.26 -18.60 4.47
C ASP A 14 15.45 -18.32 3.19
N ASP A 15 15.16 -19.37 2.44
CA ASP A 15 14.27 -19.41 1.28
C ASP A 15 12.85 -18.87 1.55
N ALA A 16 12.20 -19.31 2.63
CA ALA A 16 10.87 -18.87 3.02
C ALA A 16 10.86 -17.40 3.46
N VAL A 17 11.94 -16.94 4.10
CA VAL A 17 12.11 -15.52 4.45
C VAL A 17 12.29 -14.68 3.19
N CYS A 18 13.14 -15.12 2.26
CA CYS A 18 13.33 -14.47 0.96
C CYS A 18 12.02 -14.39 0.16
N GLN A 19 11.22 -15.46 0.14
CA GLN A 19 9.91 -15.47 -0.53
C GLN A 19 8.93 -14.50 0.13
N LEU A 20 8.92 -14.42 1.47
CA LEU A 20 8.07 -13.50 2.20
C LEU A 20 8.44 -12.04 1.91
N VAL A 21 9.73 -11.72 1.91
CA VAL A 21 10.24 -10.39 1.53
C VAL A 21 9.95 -10.09 0.07
N TYR A 22 10.16 -11.03 -0.84
CA TYR A 22 9.84 -10.88 -2.26
C TYR A 22 8.35 -10.56 -2.48
N SER A 23 7.46 -11.32 -1.84
CA SER A 23 6.01 -11.08 -1.92
C SER A 23 5.61 -9.68 -1.43
N TYR A 24 6.29 -9.16 -0.40
CA TYR A 24 6.10 -7.80 0.10
C TYR A 24 6.57 -6.75 -0.91
N LEU A 25 7.76 -6.94 -1.51
CA LEU A 25 8.29 -6.01 -2.51
C LEU A 25 7.40 -5.94 -3.76
N VAL A 26 6.84 -7.07 -4.18
CA VAL A 26 5.89 -7.13 -5.31
C VAL A 26 4.54 -6.49 -4.97
N HIS A 27 4.08 -6.68 -3.74
CA HIS A 27 2.84 -6.07 -3.24
C HIS A 27 2.94 -4.53 -3.27
N HIS A 28 4.03 -3.97 -2.74
CA HIS A 28 4.30 -2.52 -2.63
C HIS A 28 4.95 -1.88 -3.87
N CYS A 29 4.97 -2.56 -5.01
CA CYS A 29 5.52 -2.03 -6.27
C CYS A 29 7.02 -1.69 -6.25
N TYR A 30 7.82 -2.26 -5.35
CA TYR A 30 9.28 -2.11 -5.30
C TYR A 30 9.98 -2.98 -6.35
N LYS A 31 9.66 -2.73 -7.63
CA LYS A 31 10.07 -3.55 -8.79
C LYS A 31 11.58 -3.79 -8.86
N GLU A 32 12.38 -2.72 -8.78
CA GLU A 32 13.84 -2.83 -8.93
C GLU A 32 14.46 -3.61 -7.77
N THR A 33 13.96 -3.39 -6.55
CA THR A 33 14.39 -4.13 -5.35
C THR A 33 13.98 -5.60 -5.41
N ALA A 34 12.77 -5.90 -5.90
CA ALA A 34 12.30 -7.26 -6.08
C ALA A 34 13.18 -8.03 -7.08
N LYS A 35 13.53 -7.39 -8.21
CA LYS A 35 14.46 -7.96 -9.21
C LYS A 35 15.86 -8.19 -8.65
N ALA A 36 16.38 -7.22 -7.88
CA ALA A 36 17.67 -7.35 -7.23
C ALA A 36 17.68 -8.53 -6.23
N LEU A 37 16.61 -8.68 -5.45
CA LEU A 37 16.43 -9.79 -4.52
C LEU A 37 16.32 -11.13 -5.24
N GLU A 38 15.57 -11.20 -6.34
CA GLU A 38 15.46 -12.38 -7.19
C GLU A 38 16.83 -12.84 -7.71
N ALA A 39 17.64 -11.89 -8.18
CA ALA A 39 18.99 -12.17 -8.67
C ALA A 39 19.95 -12.61 -7.55
N SER A 40 19.87 -12.01 -6.36
CA SER A 40 20.79 -12.32 -5.25
C SER A 40 20.41 -13.58 -4.47
N ALA A 41 19.11 -13.85 -4.29
CA ALA A 41 18.61 -14.97 -3.49
C ALA A 41 18.41 -16.26 -4.31
N GLY A 42 18.51 -16.19 -5.65
CA GLY A 42 18.34 -17.36 -6.51
C GLY A 42 16.92 -17.93 -6.51
N LEU A 43 15.92 -17.10 -6.21
CA LEU A 43 14.49 -17.46 -6.10
C LEU A 43 13.92 -18.12 -7.38
N SER A 44 14.59 -17.94 -8.53
CA SER A 44 14.29 -18.60 -9.80
C SER A 44 14.24 -20.15 -9.71
N LYS A 45 14.90 -20.77 -8.72
CA LYS A 45 14.90 -22.24 -8.53
C LYS A 45 13.71 -22.79 -7.73
N ILE A 46 12.98 -21.96 -7.00
CA ILE A 46 11.89 -22.42 -6.11
C ILE A 46 10.60 -22.64 -6.92
N SER A 47 10.43 -21.88 -8.00
CA SER A 47 9.26 -21.97 -8.88
C SER A 47 9.20 -23.27 -9.70
N ASN A 48 10.30 -24.02 -9.84
CA ASN A 48 10.37 -25.22 -10.67
C ASN A 48 10.26 -26.54 -9.87
N ASN A 49 10.11 -26.49 -8.55
CA ASN A 49 9.99 -27.72 -7.74
C ASN A 49 8.54 -28.21 -7.54
N THR A 50 7.58 -27.69 -8.31
CA THR A 50 6.21 -28.25 -8.35
C THR A 50 5.91 -28.83 -9.72
N GLU A 51 6.73 -29.78 -10.17
CA GLU A 51 6.36 -30.70 -11.24
C GLU A 51 6.52 -32.13 -10.75
N SER A 52 5.39 -32.75 -10.36
CA SER A 52 5.11 -34.18 -10.52
C SER A 52 3.69 -34.49 -10.02
N ALA A 53 2.70 -34.19 -10.86
CA ALA A 53 1.56 -35.07 -11.13
C ALA A 53 0.74 -34.44 -12.26
N GLU A 54 0.79 -35.11 -13.41
CA GLU A 54 0.04 -34.83 -14.62
C GLU A 54 -1.47 -34.89 -14.33
N ASP A 55 -2.20 -33.83 -14.72
CA ASP A 55 -3.50 -33.86 -15.40
C ASP A 55 -4.35 -32.59 -15.10
N GLN A 56 -4.79 -31.96 -16.20
CA GLN A 56 -5.94 -31.04 -16.36
C GLN A 56 -5.75 -29.53 -16.06
N GLU A 57 -5.57 -28.80 -17.16
CA GLU A 57 -6.16 -27.50 -17.53
C GLU A 57 -6.86 -26.69 -16.43
N ALA A 58 -6.11 -25.82 -15.75
CA ALA A 58 -6.61 -24.58 -15.19
C ALA A 58 -5.49 -23.52 -15.28
N GLU A 59 -5.71 -22.49 -16.10
CA GLU A 59 -4.86 -21.29 -16.17
C GLU A 59 -4.74 -20.66 -14.76
N GLY A 60 -3.57 -20.77 -14.13
CA GLY A 60 -3.42 -20.42 -12.72
C GLY A 60 -2.00 -20.00 -12.31
N THR A 61 -1.85 -18.68 -12.16
CA THR A 61 -1.34 -18.03 -10.92
C THR A 61 0.09 -17.43 -10.91
N THR A 62 1.13 -17.98 -11.54
CA THR A 62 2.51 -17.49 -11.25
C THR A 62 3.12 -16.55 -12.30
N GLY A 63 2.73 -16.63 -13.58
CA GLY A 63 3.15 -15.67 -14.61
C GLY A 63 2.51 -14.28 -14.49
N ASN A 64 1.51 -14.14 -13.61
CA ASN A 64 0.64 -12.97 -13.52
C ASN A 64 1.07 -11.96 -12.43
N GLU A 65 2.05 -12.29 -11.58
CA GLU A 65 2.47 -11.41 -10.46
C GLU A 65 3.44 -10.31 -10.91
N LEU A 66 4.38 -10.66 -11.79
CA LEU A 66 5.28 -9.69 -12.44
C LEU A 66 4.58 -8.88 -13.55
N GLY A 67 3.55 -9.43 -14.20
CA GLY A 67 2.74 -8.64 -15.14
C GLY A 67 1.95 -7.54 -14.42
N ASP A 68 1.38 -7.87 -13.26
CA ASP A 68 0.57 -6.95 -12.46
C ASP A 68 1.43 -5.84 -11.82
N ILE A 69 2.64 -6.12 -11.33
CA ILE A 69 3.55 -5.07 -10.83
C ILE A 69 3.99 -4.10 -11.93
N GLU A 70 4.14 -4.57 -13.18
CA GLU A 70 4.52 -3.70 -14.30
C GLU A 70 3.42 -2.74 -14.71
N LEU A 71 2.16 -3.10 -14.46
CA LEU A 71 1.01 -2.24 -14.68
C LEU A 71 0.75 -1.31 -13.49
N ARG A 72 0.94 -1.79 -12.25
CA ARG A 72 0.70 -1.01 -11.02
C ARG A 72 1.83 -0.03 -10.69
N ALA A 73 3.10 -0.37 -10.94
CA ALA A 73 4.23 0.48 -10.58
C ALA A 73 4.20 1.87 -11.25
N PRO A 74 3.82 2.01 -12.55
CA PRO A 74 3.61 3.33 -13.15
C PRO A 74 2.52 4.14 -12.46
N ILE A 75 1.36 3.53 -12.18
CA ILE A 75 0.23 4.19 -11.48
C ILE A 75 0.71 4.71 -10.12
N TYR A 76 1.35 3.84 -9.35
CA TYR A 76 1.89 4.16 -8.03
C TYR A 76 2.87 5.34 -8.08
N LYS A 77 3.80 5.31 -9.05
CA LYS A 77 4.75 6.40 -9.27
C LYS A 77 4.05 7.72 -9.63
N HIS A 78 3.05 7.69 -10.51
CA HIS A 78 2.30 8.90 -10.87
C HIS A 78 1.60 9.53 -9.67
N VAL A 79 1.06 8.71 -8.74
CA VAL A 79 0.48 9.23 -7.49
C VAL A 79 1.53 9.90 -6.60
N LEU A 80 2.70 9.26 -6.41
CA LEU A 80 3.80 9.83 -5.61
C LEU A 80 4.36 11.13 -6.21
N ASP A 81 4.49 11.18 -7.54
CA ASP A 81 4.94 12.37 -8.27
C ASP A 81 3.86 13.48 -8.27
N GLY A 82 2.64 13.19 -7.81
CA GLY A 82 1.50 14.12 -7.82
C GLY A 82 0.88 14.31 -9.21
N ASN A 83 1.13 13.40 -10.15
CA ASN A 83 0.55 13.39 -11.49
C ASN A 83 -0.77 12.61 -11.49
N VAL A 84 -1.75 13.14 -10.77
CA VAL A 84 -3.02 12.45 -10.48
C VAL A 84 -3.82 12.15 -11.75
N GLU A 85 -3.88 13.08 -12.71
CA GLU A 85 -4.60 12.88 -13.98
C GLU A 85 -4.11 11.63 -14.72
N GLN A 86 -2.79 11.46 -14.82
CA GLN A 86 -2.17 10.29 -15.44
C GLN A 86 -2.44 9.01 -14.62
N ALA A 87 -2.45 9.11 -13.29
CA ALA A 87 -2.79 7.99 -12.43
C ALA A 87 -4.24 7.53 -12.62
N ILE A 88 -5.20 8.46 -12.74
CA ILE A 88 -6.61 8.19 -13.00
C ILE A 88 -6.78 7.53 -14.38
N ASP A 89 -6.16 8.09 -15.42
CA ASP A 89 -6.24 7.55 -16.78
C ASP A 89 -5.70 6.12 -16.87
N LEU A 90 -4.52 5.88 -16.28
CA LEU A 90 -3.94 4.53 -16.24
C LEU A 90 -4.78 3.56 -15.41
N THR A 91 -5.35 4.03 -14.29
CA THR A 91 -6.25 3.23 -13.45
C THR A 91 -7.51 2.82 -14.22
N ASN A 92 -8.18 3.75 -14.90
CA ASN A 92 -9.38 3.46 -15.68
C ASN A 92 -9.11 2.53 -16.86
N ARG A 93 -7.92 2.63 -17.48
CA ARG A 93 -7.50 1.71 -18.54
C ARG A 93 -7.22 0.28 -18.03
N MET A 94 -6.73 0.16 -16.80
CA MET A 94 -6.35 -1.13 -16.21
C MET A 94 -7.54 -1.81 -15.51
N ALA A 95 -8.34 -1.04 -14.77
CA ALA A 95 -9.43 -1.50 -13.92
C ALA A 95 -10.65 -0.61 -14.13
N GLU A 96 -11.34 -0.83 -15.25
CA GLU A 96 -12.52 -0.05 -15.64
C GLU A 96 -13.61 -0.13 -14.55
N GLY A 97 -14.10 1.04 -14.12
CA GLY A 97 -15.14 1.13 -13.09
C GLY A 97 -14.63 0.99 -11.64
N LEU A 98 -13.32 0.79 -11.40
CA LEU A 98 -12.77 0.75 -10.03
C LEU A 98 -13.06 2.05 -9.27
N LEU A 99 -12.76 3.20 -9.89
CA LEU A 99 -12.95 4.52 -9.29
C LEU A 99 -14.43 4.86 -9.10
N SER A 100 -15.30 4.35 -9.98
CA SER A 100 -16.76 4.47 -9.83
C SER A 100 -17.29 3.59 -8.70
N SER A 101 -16.70 2.41 -8.49
CA SER A 101 -17.06 1.50 -7.39
C SER A 101 -16.46 1.93 -6.05
N ARG A 102 -15.36 2.68 -6.07
CA ARG A 102 -14.59 3.14 -4.90
C ARG A 102 -14.39 4.65 -4.93
N PRO A 103 -15.45 5.42 -4.66
CA PRO A 103 -15.41 6.88 -4.65
C PRO A 103 -14.56 7.44 -3.49
N ASP A 104 -14.32 6.64 -2.45
CA ASP A 104 -13.35 6.92 -1.39
C ASP A 104 -11.93 7.11 -1.96
N VAL A 105 -11.50 6.18 -2.82
CA VAL A 105 -10.18 6.22 -3.47
C VAL A 105 -10.12 7.34 -4.50
N TYR A 106 -11.21 7.55 -5.25
CA TYR A 106 -11.29 8.65 -6.20
C TYR A 106 -11.14 10.01 -5.49
N PHE A 107 -11.82 10.21 -4.37
CA PHE A 107 -11.71 11.44 -3.58
C PHE A 107 -10.29 11.67 -3.06
N GLU A 108 -9.61 10.63 -2.56
CA GLU A 108 -8.21 10.75 -2.12
C GLU A 108 -7.28 11.17 -3.25
N LEU A 109 -7.50 10.68 -4.48
CA LEU A 109 -6.76 11.13 -5.66
C LEU A 109 -7.05 12.60 -5.99
N LEU A 110 -8.32 13.02 -6.02
CA LEU A 110 -8.69 14.42 -6.23
C LEU A 110 -8.09 15.35 -5.17
N SER A 111 -8.03 14.88 -3.92
CA SER A 111 -7.43 15.61 -2.80
C SER A 111 -5.95 15.90 -3.07
N LEU A 112 -5.21 14.95 -3.64
CA LEU A 112 -3.83 15.15 -4.06
C LEU A 112 -3.67 16.16 -5.21
N GLN A 113 -4.58 16.13 -6.19
CA GLN A 113 -4.56 17.09 -7.29
C GLN A 113 -4.83 18.50 -6.78
N PHE A 114 -5.80 18.66 -5.88
CA PHE A 114 -6.07 19.92 -5.21
C PHE A 114 -4.86 20.39 -4.40
N ALA A 115 -4.27 19.52 -3.57
CA ALA A 115 -3.07 19.79 -2.79
C ALA A 115 -1.88 20.24 -3.67
N LYS A 116 -1.73 19.63 -4.86
CA LYS A 116 -0.74 20.07 -5.86
C LYS A 116 -1.00 21.48 -6.36
N LEU A 117 -2.23 21.81 -6.75
CA LEU A 117 -2.59 23.16 -7.22
C LEU A 117 -2.34 24.23 -6.15
N ILE A 118 -2.63 23.92 -4.88
CA ILE A 118 -2.33 24.81 -3.75
C ILE A 118 -0.82 25.00 -3.58
N ARG A 119 -0.03 23.93 -3.67
CA ARG A 119 1.44 23.99 -3.59
C ARG A 119 2.06 24.79 -4.73
N GLU A 120 1.47 24.75 -5.92
CA GLU A 120 1.84 25.57 -7.08
C GLU A 120 1.36 27.02 -6.98
N LYS A 121 0.71 27.41 -5.87
CA LYS A 121 0.08 28.73 -5.65
C LYS A 121 -1.00 29.08 -6.67
N ASN A 122 -1.55 28.08 -7.37
CA ASN A 122 -2.64 28.26 -8.32
C ASN A 122 -3.99 28.09 -7.63
N VAL A 123 -4.31 29.03 -6.74
CA VAL A 123 -5.55 29.03 -5.95
C VAL A 123 -6.80 29.06 -6.84
N LEU A 124 -6.78 29.86 -7.90
CA LEU A 124 -7.92 29.98 -8.82
C LEU A 124 -8.19 28.66 -9.56
N GLY A 125 -7.13 27.96 -9.98
CA GLY A 125 -7.25 26.62 -10.55
C GLY A 125 -7.81 25.62 -9.54
N ALA A 126 -7.33 25.65 -8.30
CA ALA A 126 -7.80 24.77 -7.24
C ALA A 126 -9.30 24.95 -6.95
N ILE A 127 -9.80 26.19 -6.91
CA ILE A 127 -11.22 26.47 -6.68
C ILE A 127 -12.09 25.97 -7.85
N LYS A 128 -11.68 26.22 -9.10
CA LYS A 128 -12.40 25.71 -10.28
C LYS A 128 -12.47 24.19 -10.29
N PHE A 129 -11.33 23.55 -10.06
CA PHE A 129 -11.24 22.10 -9.94
C PHE A 129 -12.16 21.55 -8.85
N ALA A 130 -12.15 22.18 -7.67
CA ALA A 130 -13.02 21.77 -6.58
C ALA A 130 -14.51 21.90 -6.92
N GLN A 131 -14.90 22.94 -7.66
CA GLN A 131 -16.27 23.15 -8.13
C GLN A 131 -16.68 22.16 -9.23
N GLU A 132 -15.75 21.71 -10.07
CA GLU A 132 -16.05 20.77 -11.15
C GLU A 132 -16.14 19.33 -10.64
N GLU A 133 -15.16 18.88 -9.85
CA GLU A 133 -15.02 17.47 -9.46
C GLU A 133 -15.78 17.09 -8.19
N PHE A 134 -15.79 17.95 -7.15
CA PHE A 134 -16.43 17.58 -5.88
C PHE A 134 -17.96 17.79 -5.88
N SER A 135 -18.51 18.51 -6.86
CA SER A 135 -19.95 18.73 -7.02
C SER A 135 -20.71 17.47 -7.42
N SER A 136 -20.02 16.50 -8.05
CA SER A 136 -20.63 15.28 -8.56
C SER A 136 -20.80 14.18 -7.51
N CYS A 137 -20.31 14.38 -6.29
CA CYS A 137 -20.34 13.38 -5.24
C CYS A 137 -21.66 13.41 -4.43
N ASP A 138 -22.79 13.17 -5.11
CA ASP A 138 -24.11 13.17 -4.46
C ASP A 138 -24.63 11.76 -4.13
N SER A 139 -23.92 10.70 -4.53
CA SER A 139 -24.36 9.30 -4.39
C SER A 139 -23.85 8.58 -3.13
N MET A 140 -23.34 9.30 -2.13
CA MET A 140 -22.77 8.71 -0.90
C MET A 140 -23.80 8.47 0.21
N SER A 141 -23.59 7.41 0.99
CA SER A 141 -24.31 7.16 2.25
C SER A 141 -24.18 8.35 3.20
N SER A 142 -25.18 8.58 4.05
CA SER A 142 -25.22 9.76 4.94
C SER A 142 -24.03 9.85 5.90
N SER A 143 -23.49 8.72 6.35
CA SER A 143 -22.33 8.70 7.27
C SER A 143 -21.01 9.01 6.57
N ASP A 144 -20.76 8.39 5.41
CA ASP A 144 -19.53 8.60 4.65
C ASP A 144 -19.47 10.02 4.05
N LYS A 145 -20.65 10.59 3.75
CA LYS A 145 -20.79 11.97 3.29
C LYS A 145 -20.33 12.99 4.32
N GLU A 146 -20.53 12.74 5.62
CA GLU A 146 -20.10 13.65 6.68
C GLU A 146 -18.57 13.71 6.77
N THR A 147 -17.91 12.55 6.86
CA THR A 147 -16.43 12.46 6.85
C THR A 147 -15.83 13.02 5.56
N TYR A 148 -16.49 12.81 4.43
CA TYR A 148 -16.08 13.40 3.15
C TYR A 148 -16.12 14.94 3.19
N LEU A 149 -17.21 15.52 3.69
CA LEU A 149 -17.38 16.96 3.75
C LEU A 149 -16.40 17.61 4.74
N GLU A 150 -16.12 16.96 5.87
CA GLU A 150 -15.09 17.40 6.81
C GLU A 150 -13.71 17.49 6.13
N LYS A 151 -13.28 16.41 5.45
CA LYS A 151 -12.01 16.39 4.71
C LYS A 151 -11.98 17.45 3.61
N LEU A 152 -13.09 17.64 2.89
CA LEU A 152 -13.19 18.66 1.85
C LEU A 152 -13.09 20.08 2.45
N GLN A 153 -13.72 20.32 3.60
CA GLN A 153 -13.62 21.59 4.30
C GLN A 153 -12.18 21.86 4.75
N ASP A 154 -11.47 20.85 5.27
CA ASP A 154 -10.07 20.97 5.65
C ASP A 154 -9.17 21.27 4.44
N LEU A 155 -9.39 20.58 3.30
CA LEU A 155 -8.70 20.88 2.05
C LEU A 155 -8.95 22.31 1.59
N MET A 156 -10.21 22.76 1.57
CA MET A 156 -10.56 24.12 1.17
C MET A 156 -9.99 25.17 2.13
N SER A 157 -9.83 24.83 3.41
CA SER A 157 -9.22 25.71 4.41
C SER A 157 -7.77 26.06 4.07
N LEU A 158 -7.05 25.20 3.33
CA LEU A 158 -5.67 25.45 2.88
C LEU A 158 -5.54 26.72 2.05
N ILE A 159 -6.60 27.12 1.33
CA ILE A 159 -6.62 28.35 0.53
C ILE A 159 -6.55 29.60 1.41
N ALA A 160 -7.04 29.54 2.64
CA ALA A 160 -7.10 30.69 3.53
C ALA A 160 -5.75 31.04 4.17
N TYR A 161 -4.77 30.13 4.11
CA TYR A 161 -3.45 30.33 4.70
C TYR A 161 -2.43 30.79 3.66
N GLU A 162 -1.63 31.80 4.01
CA GLU A 162 -0.51 32.26 3.17
C GLU A 162 0.56 31.19 2.97
N GLU A 163 0.79 30.37 4.00
CA GLU A 163 1.65 29.18 3.96
C GLU A 163 0.82 27.92 4.26
N PRO A 164 0.31 27.24 3.22
CA PRO A 164 -0.55 26.07 3.36
C PRO A 164 0.10 24.91 4.15
N ALA A 165 1.42 24.76 4.05
CA ALA A 165 2.17 23.70 4.73
C ALA A 165 2.25 23.88 6.26
N ALA A 166 2.17 25.12 6.75
CA ALA A 166 2.16 25.42 8.18
C ALA A 166 0.75 25.38 8.80
N SER A 167 -0.28 25.13 7.98
CA SER A 167 -1.66 25.10 8.43
C SER A 167 -1.97 23.81 9.23
N PRO A 168 -3.05 23.78 10.03
CA PRO A 168 -3.53 22.56 10.67
C PRO A 168 -3.87 21.45 9.67
N ALA A 169 -4.27 21.82 8.44
CA ALA A 169 -4.53 20.90 7.34
C ALA A 169 -3.27 20.59 6.50
N GLY A 170 -2.08 21.00 6.96
CA GLY A 170 -0.82 20.78 6.25
C GLY A 170 -0.48 19.31 6.01
N GLU A 171 -1.11 18.37 6.73
CA GLU A 171 -0.99 16.92 6.51
C GLU A 171 -1.21 16.54 5.04
N PHE A 172 -2.20 17.14 4.37
CA PHE A 172 -2.53 16.86 2.97
C PHE A 172 -1.41 17.21 1.96
N LEU A 173 -0.44 18.04 2.37
CA LEU A 173 0.68 18.46 1.53
C LEU A 173 1.94 17.63 1.74
N THR A 174 1.94 16.74 2.74
CA THR A 174 3.10 15.92 3.09
C THR A 174 3.35 14.80 2.09
N GLU A 175 4.58 14.31 2.05
CA GLU A 175 4.92 13.07 1.33
C GLU A 175 4.19 11.86 1.94
N GLU A 176 4.01 11.85 3.26
CA GLU A 176 3.36 10.76 3.98
C GLU A 176 1.89 10.59 3.54
N TYR A 177 1.17 11.70 3.35
CA TYR A 177 -0.19 11.65 2.84
C TYR A 177 -0.25 11.09 1.41
N ARG A 178 0.64 11.53 0.51
CA ARG A 178 0.71 10.95 -0.85
C ARG A 178 0.98 9.44 -0.81
N GLN A 179 1.92 9.03 0.03
CA GLN A 179 2.31 7.63 0.20
C GLN A 179 1.09 6.81 0.64
N ARG A 180 0.35 7.30 1.63
CA ARG A 180 -0.89 6.68 2.11
C ARG A 180 -1.91 6.52 0.97
N VAL A 181 -2.16 7.57 0.18
CA VAL A 181 -3.10 7.51 -0.95
C VAL A 181 -2.61 6.53 -2.04
N ALA A 182 -1.31 6.51 -2.33
CA ALA A 182 -0.73 5.55 -3.27
C ALA A 182 -0.93 4.11 -2.79
N ASP A 183 -0.74 3.85 -1.49
CA ASP A 183 -0.96 2.54 -0.87
C ASP A 183 -2.45 2.17 -0.86
N THR A 184 -3.35 3.11 -0.57
CA THR A 184 -4.80 2.92 -0.66
C THR A 184 -5.22 2.51 -2.08
N LEU A 185 -4.76 3.25 -3.10
CA LEU A 185 -5.06 2.94 -4.50
C LEU A 185 -4.47 1.58 -4.89
N ASN A 186 -3.24 1.30 -4.50
CA ASN A 186 -2.59 0.02 -4.77
C ASN A 186 -3.36 -1.16 -4.13
N GLY A 187 -3.78 -1.01 -2.88
CA GLY A 187 -4.64 -1.99 -2.21
C GLY A 187 -5.99 -2.18 -2.90
N ALA A 188 -6.59 -1.11 -3.40
CA ALA A 188 -7.83 -1.16 -4.18
C ALA A 188 -7.65 -1.90 -5.51
N LEU A 189 -6.56 -1.65 -6.24
CA LEU A 189 -6.19 -2.36 -7.46
C LEU A 189 -5.99 -3.86 -7.21
N LEU A 190 -5.28 -4.21 -6.13
CA LEU A 190 -5.09 -5.60 -5.72
C LEU A 190 -6.41 -6.28 -5.38
N ALA A 191 -7.29 -5.62 -4.61
CA ALA A 191 -8.60 -6.14 -4.26
C ALA A 191 -9.49 -6.35 -5.49
N PHE A 192 -9.44 -5.44 -6.45
CA PHE A 192 -10.15 -5.56 -7.74
C PHE A 192 -9.68 -6.78 -8.53
N ASN A 193 -8.37 -7.04 -8.53
CA ASN A 193 -7.75 -8.22 -9.13
C ASN A 193 -7.87 -9.50 -8.27
N LYS A 194 -8.73 -9.51 -7.24
CA LYS A 194 -8.94 -10.63 -6.29
C LYS A 194 -7.68 -11.08 -5.55
N ARG A 195 -6.69 -10.20 -5.43
CA ARG A 195 -5.47 -10.41 -4.63
C ARG A 195 -5.67 -9.85 -3.21
N PRO A 196 -4.96 -10.40 -2.21
CA PRO A 196 -5.03 -9.87 -0.86
C PRO A 196 -4.51 -8.42 -0.83
N SER A 197 -5.31 -7.52 -0.24
CA SER A 197 -4.93 -6.11 -0.06
C SER A 197 -3.77 -5.90 0.91
N GLN A 198 -3.46 -6.91 1.72
CA GLN A 198 -2.39 -6.90 2.72
C GLN A 198 -1.32 -7.94 2.38
N ALA A 199 -0.06 -7.55 2.48
CA ALA A 199 1.07 -8.44 2.22
C ALA A 199 1.16 -9.55 3.29
N SER A 200 1.60 -10.74 2.89
CA SER A 200 1.77 -11.87 3.82
C SER A 200 2.72 -11.53 4.98
N LEU A 201 3.76 -10.74 4.71
CA LEU A 201 4.70 -10.26 5.74
C LEU A 201 4.01 -9.40 6.80
N GLU A 202 3.15 -8.48 6.38
CA GLU A 202 2.41 -7.60 7.29
C GLU A 202 1.44 -8.40 8.17
N ARG A 203 0.79 -9.42 7.60
CA ARG A 203 -0.10 -10.30 8.35
C ARG A 203 0.66 -11.08 9.42
N VAL A 204 1.82 -11.66 9.06
CA VAL A 204 2.70 -12.36 10.01
C VAL A 204 3.19 -11.41 11.10
N LEU A 205 3.57 -10.18 10.74
CA LEU A 205 4.00 -9.17 11.70
C LEU A 205 2.86 -8.77 12.67
N GLN A 206 1.65 -8.59 12.17
CA GLN A 206 0.46 -8.32 13.00
C GLN A 206 0.17 -9.46 13.97
N HIS A 207 0.15 -10.70 13.48
CA HIS A 207 -0.05 -11.86 14.36
C HIS A 207 1.04 -11.96 15.41
N THR A 208 2.30 -11.75 15.04
CA THR A 208 3.44 -11.78 15.98
C THR A 208 3.33 -10.67 17.03
N THR A 209 2.92 -9.46 16.62
CA THR A 209 2.73 -8.34 17.54
C THR A 209 1.59 -8.62 18.52
N LEU A 210 0.46 -9.15 18.03
CA LEU A 210 -0.68 -9.49 18.88
C LEU A 210 -0.38 -10.64 19.84
N THR A 211 0.29 -11.70 19.39
CA THR A 211 0.66 -12.82 20.26
C THR A 211 1.67 -12.37 21.31
N THR A 212 2.71 -11.61 20.93
CA THR A 212 3.69 -11.09 21.90
C THR A 212 3.06 -10.16 22.93
N ASP A 213 2.11 -9.31 22.54
CA ASP A 213 1.39 -8.43 23.48
C ASP A 213 0.51 -9.24 24.45
N ARG A 214 -0.20 -10.25 23.94
CA ARG A 214 -1.01 -11.17 24.76
C ARG A 214 -0.16 -12.00 25.73
N LEU A 215 1.01 -12.48 25.29
CA LEU A 215 1.95 -13.23 26.13
C LEU A 215 2.69 -12.33 27.14
N ALA A 216 2.99 -11.07 26.79
CA ALA A 216 3.55 -10.10 27.72
C ALA A 216 2.56 -9.78 28.85
N GLY A 217 1.26 -9.68 28.53
CA GLY A 217 0.20 -9.50 29.52
C GLY A 217 -0.01 -10.71 30.45
N SER A 218 0.39 -11.92 30.05
CA SER A 218 0.30 -13.12 30.89
C SER A 218 1.53 -13.35 31.79
N GLY A 219 2.61 -12.56 31.60
CA GLY A 219 3.82 -12.62 32.42
C GLY A 219 4.72 -13.84 32.17
N ILE A 220 4.46 -14.62 31.11
CA ILE A 220 5.15 -15.89 30.85
C ILE A 220 6.43 -15.70 30.01
N CYS A 221 6.51 -14.65 29.19
CA CYS A 221 7.67 -14.39 28.34
C CYS A 221 8.03 -12.89 28.32
N PRO A 222 9.33 -12.53 28.32
CA PRO A 222 9.76 -11.16 28.05
C PRO A 222 9.38 -10.74 26.63
N ARG A 223 9.00 -9.47 26.47
CA ARG A 223 8.65 -8.89 25.16
C ARG A 223 9.89 -8.94 24.26
N PHE A 224 9.79 -9.60 23.11
CA PHE A 224 10.85 -9.56 22.10
C PHE A 224 11.04 -8.11 21.64
N ASN A 225 12.26 -7.61 21.75
CA ASN A 225 12.63 -6.27 21.33
C ASN A 225 13.74 -6.37 20.27
N LEU A 226 13.40 -5.94 19.05
CA LEU A 226 14.32 -5.97 17.92
C LEU A 226 15.60 -5.15 18.21
N ARG A 227 15.50 -4.06 18.98
CA ARG A 227 16.69 -3.27 19.36
C ARG A 227 17.62 -4.03 20.30
N ASP A 228 17.07 -4.83 21.21
CA ASP A 228 17.89 -5.60 22.15
C ASP A 228 18.54 -6.78 21.43
N PHE A 229 17.86 -7.36 20.44
CA PHE A 229 18.41 -8.42 19.59
C PHE A 229 19.50 -7.91 18.63
N LEU A 230 19.31 -6.76 17.98
CA LEU A 230 20.29 -6.21 17.04
C LEU A 230 21.55 -5.65 17.72
N ASN A 231 21.47 -5.32 19.01
CA ASN A 231 22.60 -4.85 19.82
C ASN A 231 23.28 -5.96 20.64
N SER A 232 22.82 -7.21 20.52
CA SER A 232 23.39 -8.38 21.19
C SER A 232 24.31 -9.18 20.26
#